data_AF-A0A7Z9SEX9-F1
#
_entry.id   AF-A0A7Z9SEX9-F1
#
_cell.length_a   1.000
_cell.length_b   1.000
_cell.length_c   1.000
_cell.angle_alpha   90.00
_cell.angle_beta   90.00
_cell.angle_gamma   90.00
#
_symmetry.space_group_name_H-M   'P 1'
#
loop_
_entity.id
_entity.type
_entity.pdbx_description
1 polymer ?
#
loop_
_entity_poly.entity_id
_entity_poly.type
_entity_poly.pdbx_seq_one_letter_code
_entity_poly.pdbx_strand_id
1 'polypeptide(L)'
;MRNISLLILALMIACNPIARKKEIQMNWTKFDLDLPAGIILYKGFNKSMPLKAWAARVDLSQDRISASVLSSTDTDRKETPLHFLENSGARIVLNGGDFLIDKNPTQHVGLLKTNGKLEEPASPSVIRDQSRYYINRGAFGIKNDGTVDIAWCSTK
;
A
#
# COMPACT_ATOMS: atom_id res chain seq x y z
N MET A 1 39.86 -34.24 -3.46
CA MET A 1 39.98 -33.41 -2.23
C MET A 1 39.74 -31.92 -2.48
N ARG A 2 40.32 -31.29 -3.50
CA ARG A 2 40.15 -29.84 -3.78
C ARG A 2 38.69 -29.37 -4.00
N ASN A 3 37.85 -30.18 -4.63
CA ASN A 3 36.45 -29.81 -4.92
C ASN A 3 35.51 -29.93 -3.70
N ILE A 4 35.85 -30.77 -2.71
CA ILE A 4 35.05 -30.92 -1.48
C ILE A 4 35.25 -29.71 -0.57
N SER A 5 36.50 -29.21 -0.46
CA SER A 5 36.80 -28.00 0.31
C SER A 5 36.10 -26.75 -0.25
N LEU A 6 35.97 -26.64 -1.58
CA LEU A 6 35.23 -25.55 -2.24
C LEU A 6 33.72 -25.61 -1.95
N LEU A 7 33.13 -26.81 -1.92
CA LEU A 7 31.71 -26.99 -1.61
C LEU A 7 31.41 -26.67 -0.13
N ILE A 8 32.29 -27.09 0.78
CA ILE A 8 32.18 -26.78 2.22
C ILE A 8 32.33 -25.27 2.47
N LEU A 9 33.25 -24.60 1.77
CA LEU A 9 33.41 -23.16 1.89
C LEU A 9 32.19 -22.39 1.35
N ALA A 10 31.58 -22.85 0.25
CA ALA A 10 30.36 -22.25 -0.28
C ALA A 10 29.15 -22.40 0.67
N LEU A 11 29.02 -23.55 1.35
CA LEU A 11 27.99 -23.78 2.36
C LEU A 11 28.13 -22.89 3.59
N MET A 12 29.35 -22.50 3.96
CA MET A 12 29.63 -21.63 5.11
C MET A 12 29.30 -20.14 4.84
N ILE A 13 29.24 -19.71 3.58
CA ILE A 13 28.94 -18.32 3.20
C ILE A 13 27.44 -18.11 2.93
N ALA A 14 26.72 -19.18 2.59
CA ALA A 14 25.30 -19.13 2.22
C ALA A 14 24.31 -18.94 3.40
N CYS A 15 24.78 -19.08 4.65
CA CYS A 15 23.92 -19.08 5.84
C CYS A 15 24.13 -17.83 6.71
N ASN A 16 24.11 -16.64 6.10
CA ASN A 16 24.02 -15.40 6.88
C ASN A 16 22.55 -15.06 7.14
N PRO A 17 22.15 -14.80 8.40
CA PRO A 17 20.78 -14.39 8.70
C PRO A 17 20.46 -13.07 7.99
N ILE A 18 19.30 -13.00 7.36
CA ILE A 18 18.82 -11.75 6.75
C ILE A 18 18.68 -10.71 7.88
N ALA A 19 19.51 -9.68 7.82
CA ALA A 19 19.49 -8.59 8.79
C ALA A 19 18.16 -7.82 8.69
N ARG A 20 17.25 -8.08 9.63
CA ARG A 20 16.00 -7.31 9.75
C ARG A 20 16.32 -5.97 10.39
N LYS A 21 16.08 -4.88 9.66
CA LYS A 21 16.17 -3.54 10.23
C LYS A 21 14.79 -3.11 10.69
N LYS A 22 14.67 -2.65 11.94
CA LYS A 22 13.44 -2.06 12.48
C LYS A 22 13.11 -0.75 11.78
N GLU A 23 14.13 0.01 11.40
CA GLU A 23 14.02 1.30 10.75
C GLU A 23 14.98 1.39 9.57
N ILE A 24 14.51 2.00 8.49
CA ILE A 24 15.31 2.26 7.30
C ILE A 24 15.47 3.78 7.19
N GLN A 25 16.68 4.25 7.45
CA GLN A 25 17.01 5.67 7.32
C GLN A 25 17.05 6.06 5.84
N MET A 26 16.17 6.95 5.41
CA MET A 26 16.07 7.41 4.02
C MET A 26 16.61 8.84 3.92
N ASN A 27 17.43 9.12 2.91
CA ASN A 27 17.84 10.49 2.62
C ASN A 27 16.72 11.19 1.85
N TRP A 28 15.87 11.92 2.58
CA TRP A 28 14.72 12.62 2.01
C TRP A 28 15.11 13.99 1.46
N THR A 29 14.60 14.30 0.27
CA THR A 29 14.67 15.63 -0.34
C THR A 29 13.31 15.99 -0.90
N LYS A 30 12.98 17.28 -0.93
CA LYS A 30 11.77 17.73 -1.63
C LYS A 30 11.87 17.34 -3.11
N PHE A 31 10.78 16.81 -3.65
CA PHE A 31 10.65 16.52 -5.08
C PHE A 31 9.83 17.63 -5.70
N ASP A 32 10.52 18.49 -6.44
CA ASP A 32 9.94 19.71 -7.00
C ASP A 32 9.04 19.36 -8.19
N LEU A 33 7.74 19.52 -7.98
CA LEU A 33 6.68 19.41 -8.97
C LEU A 33 5.71 20.55 -8.73
N ASP A 34 5.15 21.09 -9.81
CA ASP A 34 4.13 22.15 -9.75
C ASP A 34 2.81 21.57 -9.21
N LEU A 35 2.71 21.52 -7.88
CA LEU A 35 1.55 21.03 -7.15
C LEU A 35 0.89 22.18 -6.38
N PRO A 36 -0.44 22.14 -6.19
CA PRO A 36 -1.12 23.13 -5.37
C PRO A 36 -0.50 23.20 -3.97
N ALA A 37 -0.43 24.43 -3.42
CA ALA A 37 0.03 24.60 -2.03
C ALA A 37 -0.76 23.69 -1.07
N GLY A 38 -0.13 23.25 0.03
CA GLY A 38 -0.70 22.22 0.91
C GLY A 38 -0.36 20.78 0.51
N ILE A 39 0.20 20.55 -0.68
CA ILE A 39 0.77 19.26 -1.09
C ILE A 39 2.28 19.38 -1.26
N ILE A 40 3.05 18.54 -0.58
CA ILE A 40 4.51 18.50 -0.69
C ILE A 40 4.95 17.06 -0.96
N LEU A 41 5.71 16.86 -2.04
CA LEU A 41 6.31 15.57 -2.34
C LEU A 41 7.76 15.50 -1.86
N TYR A 42 8.14 14.32 -1.38
CA TYR A 42 9.49 13.97 -1.01
C TYR A 42 9.93 12.75 -1.82
N LYS A 43 11.19 12.76 -2.26
CA LYS A 43 11.89 11.59 -2.77
C LYS A 43 12.97 11.17 -1.77
N GLY A 44 13.04 9.88 -1.50
CA GLY A 44 13.96 9.27 -0.56
C GLY A 44 14.84 8.24 -1.25
N PHE A 45 16.11 8.18 -0.86
CA PHE A 45 17.03 7.12 -1.29
C PHE A 45 17.89 6.64 -0.12
N ASN A 46 18.08 5.33 -0.02
CA ASN A 46 19.04 4.72 0.89
C ASN A 46 20.22 4.15 0.07
N LYS A 47 21.46 4.51 0.44
CA LYS A 47 22.67 4.05 -0.26
C LYS A 47 23.09 2.63 0.15
N SER A 48 22.88 2.27 1.41
CA SER A 48 23.28 0.98 1.98
C SER A 48 22.33 -0.15 1.60
N MET A 49 21.08 0.19 1.31
CA MET A 49 20.05 -0.68 0.76
C MET A 49 19.47 0.08 -0.42
N PRO A 50 19.64 -0.35 -1.69
CA PRO A 50 19.31 0.43 -2.88
C PRO A 50 17.78 0.61 -3.08
N LEU A 51 17.15 1.26 -2.10
CA LEU A 51 15.73 1.52 -1.99
C LEU A 51 15.49 2.97 -2.37
N LYS A 52 14.47 3.17 -3.20
CA LYS A 52 13.90 4.47 -3.54
C LYS A 52 12.48 4.51 -3.01
N ALA A 53 12.08 5.64 -2.44
CA ALA A 53 10.72 5.84 -1.97
C ALA A 53 10.26 7.26 -2.29
N TRP A 54 8.95 7.43 -2.36
CA TRP A 54 8.29 8.72 -2.47
C TRP A 54 7.27 8.84 -1.35
N ALA A 55 7.11 10.06 -0.83
CA ALA A 55 6.14 10.36 0.21
C ALA A 55 5.44 11.67 -0.11
N ALA A 56 4.13 11.70 0.05
CA ALA A 56 3.33 12.92 -0.04
C ALA A 56 2.92 13.36 1.35
N ARG A 57 3.17 14.63 1.68
CA ARG A 57 2.56 15.30 2.83
C ARG A 57 1.44 16.18 2.30
N VAL A 58 0.22 15.92 2.75
CA VAL A 58 -0.99 16.61 2.32
C VAL A 58 -1.65 17.25 3.52
N ASP A 59 -1.92 18.56 3.42
CA ASP A 59 -2.63 19.34 4.43
C ASP A 59 -4.14 19.31 4.16
N LEU A 60 -4.83 18.36 4.79
CA LEU A 60 -6.28 18.17 4.67
C LEU A 60 -7.10 19.22 5.43
N SER A 61 -6.46 20.17 6.14
CA SER A 61 -7.18 21.30 6.76
C SER A 61 -7.54 22.40 5.76
N GLN A 62 -7.02 22.34 4.52
CA GLN A 62 -7.35 23.30 3.47
C GLN A 62 -8.60 22.85 2.71
N ASP A 63 -9.64 23.69 2.70
CA ASP A 63 -10.95 23.40 2.07
C ASP A 63 -10.88 22.97 0.60
N ARG A 64 -9.83 23.38 -0.12
CA ARG A 64 -9.61 23.04 -1.53
C ARG A 64 -8.88 21.71 -1.76
N ILE A 65 -8.49 21.01 -0.69
CA ILE A 65 -7.81 19.71 -0.75
C ILE A 65 -8.73 18.67 -0.11
N SER A 66 -9.04 17.63 -0.86
CA SER A 66 -9.79 16.48 -0.36
C SER A 66 -9.02 15.18 -0.59
N ALA A 67 -9.37 14.16 0.17
CA ALA A 67 -8.95 12.78 -0.04
C ALA A 67 -10.20 11.92 -0.28
N SER A 68 -10.07 10.86 -1.06
CA SER A 68 -11.17 9.94 -1.34
C SER A 68 -10.65 8.54 -1.59
N VAL A 69 -11.47 7.54 -1.26
CA VAL A 69 -11.22 6.14 -1.63
C VAL A 69 -11.90 5.89 -2.97
N LEU A 70 -11.13 5.46 -3.96
CA LEU A 70 -11.61 5.14 -5.31
C LEU A 70 -11.75 3.62 -5.46
N SER A 71 -12.71 3.19 -6.28
CA SER A 71 -12.88 1.80 -6.71
C SER A 71 -13.10 1.79 -8.22
N SER A 72 -12.69 0.71 -8.88
CA SER A 72 -12.75 0.64 -10.34
C SER A 72 -14.19 0.63 -10.84
N THR A 73 -14.43 1.34 -11.94
CA THR A 73 -15.70 1.37 -12.66
C THR A 73 -15.69 0.50 -13.92
N ASP A 74 -14.56 -0.13 -14.24
CA ASP A 74 -14.46 -1.07 -15.37
C ASP A 74 -15.21 -2.37 -15.06
N THR A 75 -15.66 -3.03 -16.12
CA THR A 75 -16.40 -4.29 -16.09
C THR A 75 -15.61 -5.44 -15.47
N ASP A 76 -14.28 -5.46 -15.62
CA ASP A 76 -13.40 -6.44 -14.97
C ASP A 76 -12.91 -5.98 -13.57
N ARG A 77 -13.28 -4.75 -13.18
CA ARG A 77 -12.91 -4.05 -11.94
C ARG A 77 -11.40 -3.82 -11.79
N LYS A 78 -10.63 -3.74 -12.88
CA LYS A 78 -9.20 -3.47 -12.88
C LYS A 78 -8.90 -2.13 -13.52
N GLU A 79 -8.33 -1.22 -12.75
CA GLU A 79 -7.79 0.04 -13.28
C GLU A 79 -6.39 0.29 -12.74
N THR A 80 -5.53 0.86 -13.59
CA THR A 80 -4.19 1.30 -13.16
C THR A 80 -4.31 2.60 -12.36
N PRO A 81 -3.33 2.93 -11.49
CA PRO A 81 -3.30 4.24 -10.84
C PRO A 81 -3.33 5.41 -11.82
N LEU A 82 -2.79 5.23 -13.04
CA LEU A 82 -2.85 6.24 -14.09
C LEU A 82 -4.28 6.47 -14.59
N HIS A 83 -5.03 5.40 -14.87
CA HIS A 83 -6.45 5.53 -15.24
C HIS A 83 -7.26 6.21 -14.13
N PHE A 84 -7.04 5.84 -12.86
CA PHE A 84 -7.67 6.53 -11.74
C PHE A 84 -7.33 8.02 -11.69
N LEU A 85 -6.07 8.39 -11.96
CA LEU A 85 -5.64 9.79 -12.00
C LEU A 85 -6.37 10.57 -13.11
N GLU A 86 -6.42 9.99 -14.31
CA GLU A 86 -7.07 10.58 -15.50
C GLU A 86 -8.59 10.72 -15.30
N ASN A 87 -9.25 9.72 -14.70
CA ASN A 87 -10.69 9.67 -14.56
C ASN A 87 -11.23 10.49 -13.37
N SER A 88 -10.42 10.67 -12.31
CA SER A 88 -10.85 11.37 -11.09
C SER A 88 -10.47 12.86 -11.05
N GLY A 89 -9.50 13.27 -11.87
CA GLY A 89 -8.90 14.60 -11.76
C GLY A 89 -8.05 14.81 -10.51
N ALA A 90 -7.69 13.73 -9.80
CA ALA A 90 -6.80 13.77 -8.64
C ALA A 90 -5.41 14.33 -9.00
N ARG A 91 -4.67 14.79 -7.99
CA ARG A 91 -3.27 15.22 -8.13
C ARG A 91 -2.26 14.14 -7.74
N ILE A 92 -2.67 13.24 -6.86
CA ILE A 92 -1.87 12.11 -6.38
C ILE A 92 -2.81 10.91 -6.26
N VAL A 93 -2.39 9.76 -6.79
CA VAL A 93 -3.08 8.48 -6.65
C VAL A 93 -2.09 7.43 -6.19
N LEU A 94 -2.52 6.57 -5.27
CA LEU A 94 -1.77 5.44 -4.75
C LEU A 94 -2.65 4.20 -4.86
N ASN A 95 -2.04 3.04 -5.12
CA ASN A 95 -2.78 1.78 -5.01
C ASN A 95 -3.23 1.58 -3.55
N GLY A 96 -4.43 1.06 -3.39
CA GLY A 96 -5.07 0.82 -2.09
C GLY A 96 -4.90 -0.61 -1.59
N GLY A 97 -6.03 -1.21 -1.21
CA GLY A 97 -6.09 -2.56 -0.63
C GLY A 97 -5.82 -3.70 -1.61
N ASP A 98 -5.82 -4.92 -1.05
CA ASP A 98 -5.58 -6.16 -1.78
C ASP A 98 -6.79 -6.60 -2.63
N PHE A 99 -6.53 -7.39 -3.67
CA PHE A 99 -7.56 -7.98 -4.52
C PHE A 99 -7.06 -9.29 -5.16
N LEU A 100 -8.01 -10.17 -5.54
CA LEU A 100 -7.77 -11.43 -6.24
C LEU A 100 -7.82 -11.18 -7.76
N ILE A 101 -6.64 -11.11 -8.37
CA ILE A 101 -6.50 -10.76 -9.79
C ILE A 101 -6.91 -11.90 -10.76
N ASP A 102 -6.96 -13.13 -10.26
CA ASP A 102 -7.37 -14.34 -10.98
C ASP A 102 -8.90 -14.49 -11.10
N LYS A 103 -9.67 -13.67 -10.39
CA LYS A 103 -11.13 -13.59 -10.52
C LYS A 103 -11.53 -12.65 -11.66
N ASN A 104 -12.66 -12.96 -12.32
CA ASN A 104 -13.25 -12.12 -13.36
C ASN A 104 -14.79 -11.97 -13.13
N PRO A 105 -15.29 -10.79 -12.72
CA PRO A 105 -14.51 -9.59 -12.38
C PRO A 105 -13.62 -9.82 -11.16
N THR A 106 -12.63 -8.96 -10.94
CA THR A 106 -11.77 -9.06 -9.75
C THR A 106 -12.56 -8.88 -8.46
N GLN A 107 -12.04 -9.49 -7.39
CA GLN A 107 -12.64 -9.43 -6.06
C GLN A 107 -11.68 -8.74 -5.10
N HIS A 108 -12.15 -7.76 -4.33
CA HIS A 108 -11.34 -7.12 -3.30
C HIS A 108 -11.15 -8.06 -2.10
N VAL A 109 -10.10 -7.83 -1.32
CA VAL A 109 -9.82 -8.60 -0.10
C VAL A 109 -9.72 -7.65 1.09
N GLY A 110 -10.71 -7.70 1.96
CA GLY A 110 -10.83 -6.83 3.11
C GLY A 110 -11.81 -5.70 2.86
N LEU A 111 -12.04 -4.89 3.90
CA LEU A 111 -13.06 -3.85 3.86
C LEU A 111 -12.79 -2.84 2.74
N LEU A 112 -13.74 -2.72 1.81
CA LEU A 112 -13.82 -1.62 0.86
C LEU A 112 -15.18 -0.96 0.95
N LYS A 113 -15.17 0.34 1.24
CA LYS A 113 -16.37 1.17 1.26
C LYS A 113 -16.07 2.46 0.50
N THR A 114 -16.88 2.77 -0.51
CA THR A 114 -16.75 3.97 -1.33
C THR A 114 -18.11 4.65 -1.43
N ASN A 115 -18.15 5.98 -1.36
CA ASN A 115 -19.40 6.77 -1.47
C ASN A 115 -20.55 6.25 -0.57
N GLY A 116 -20.23 5.79 0.63
CA GLY A 116 -21.21 5.22 1.56
C GLY A 116 -21.62 3.77 1.28
N LYS A 117 -21.29 3.21 0.11
CA LYS A 117 -21.62 1.83 -0.30
C LYS A 117 -20.52 0.86 0.14
N LEU A 118 -20.93 -0.21 0.81
CA LEU A 118 -20.05 -1.33 1.13
C LEU A 118 -19.83 -2.17 -0.12
N GLU A 119 -18.64 -2.07 -0.72
CA GLU A 119 -18.27 -2.80 -1.94
C GLU A 119 -17.67 -4.17 -1.62
N GLU A 120 -16.95 -4.29 -0.50
CA GLU A 120 -16.40 -5.56 0.00
C GLU A 120 -16.41 -5.58 1.54
N PRO A 121 -16.92 -6.65 2.18
CA PRO A 121 -16.89 -6.79 3.63
C PRO A 121 -15.47 -7.03 4.18
N ALA A 122 -15.29 -6.82 5.48
CA ALA A 122 -14.03 -7.13 6.14
C ALA A 122 -13.79 -8.65 6.12
N SER A 123 -12.58 -9.09 5.75
CA SER A 123 -12.24 -10.51 5.75
C SER A 123 -12.27 -11.07 7.18
N PRO A 124 -13.14 -12.05 7.50
CA PRO A 124 -13.28 -12.55 8.87
C PRO A 124 -12.14 -13.49 9.27
N SER A 125 -11.46 -14.09 8.29
CA SER A 125 -10.35 -15.00 8.53
C SER A 125 -9.41 -15.08 7.33
N VAL A 126 -8.22 -15.61 7.56
CA VAL A 126 -7.27 -16.04 6.54
C VAL A 126 -6.85 -17.49 6.78
N ILE A 127 -6.45 -18.19 5.73
CA ILE A 127 -5.87 -19.53 5.83
C ILE A 127 -4.36 -19.40 5.67
N ARG A 128 -3.62 -19.95 6.63
CA ARG A 128 -2.15 -20.00 6.60
C ARG A 128 -1.71 -21.35 7.15
N ASP A 129 -0.81 -22.03 6.45
CA ASP A 129 -0.30 -23.34 6.87
C ASP A 129 -1.42 -24.33 7.20
N GLN A 130 -2.43 -24.40 6.31
CA GLN A 130 -3.65 -25.23 6.43
C GLN A 130 -4.56 -24.92 7.63
N SER A 131 -4.22 -23.90 8.43
CA SER A 131 -4.98 -23.48 9.61
C SER A 131 -5.75 -22.18 9.34
N ARG A 132 -6.95 -22.08 9.92
CA ARG A 132 -7.77 -20.86 9.84
C ARG A 132 -7.47 -19.93 11.00
N TYR A 133 -7.18 -18.68 10.70
CA TYR A 133 -6.98 -17.61 11.67
C TYR A 133 -8.07 -16.57 11.52
N TYR A 134 -8.80 -16.31 12.60
CA TYR A 134 -9.75 -15.20 12.65
C TYR A 134 -8.98 -13.90 12.87
N ILE A 135 -9.27 -12.90 12.05
CA ILE A 135 -8.49 -11.66 12.02
C ILE A 135 -9.40 -10.44 12.02
N ASN A 136 -8.88 -9.36 12.58
CA ASN A 136 -9.32 -8.00 12.27
C ASN A 136 -8.17 -7.32 11.53
N ARG A 137 -8.45 -6.69 10.38
CA ARG A 137 -7.45 -5.92 9.64
C ARG A 137 -7.55 -4.45 10.03
N GLY A 138 -6.42 -3.75 10.03
CA GLY A 138 -6.41 -2.30 10.12
C GLY A 138 -7.02 -1.71 8.86
N ALA A 139 -7.82 -0.67 9.01
CA ALA A 139 -8.41 0.09 7.92
C ALA A 139 -8.10 1.58 8.12
N PHE A 140 -7.86 2.25 7.00
CA PHE A 140 -7.82 3.70 6.90
C PHE A 140 -9.16 4.17 6.35
N GLY A 141 -9.81 5.08 7.06
CA GLY A 141 -11.10 5.65 6.69
C GLY A 141 -11.03 7.17 6.53
N ILE A 142 -11.85 7.70 5.64
CA ILE A 142 -12.09 9.14 5.48
C ILE A 142 -13.56 9.37 5.81
N LYS A 143 -13.85 10.23 6.77
CA LYS A 143 -15.20 10.59 7.19
C LYS A 143 -15.81 11.63 6.24
N ASN A 144 -17.12 11.85 6.36
CA ASN A 144 -17.85 12.81 5.51
C ASN A 144 -17.35 14.26 5.68
N ASP A 145 -16.76 14.58 6.83
CA ASP A 145 -16.14 15.88 7.11
C ASP A 145 -14.68 15.98 6.63
N GLY A 146 -14.18 14.97 5.90
CA GLY A 146 -12.81 14.91 5.39
C GLY A 146 -11.77 14.45 6.42
N THR A 147 -12.15 14.26 7.69
CA THR A 147 -11.22 13.79 8.71
C THR A 147 -10.86 12.32 8.50
N VAL A 148 -9.61 11.96 8.85
CA VAL A 148 -9.07 10.62 8.67
C VAL A 148 -9.14 9.82 9.97
N ASP A 149 -9.33 8.52 9.86
CA ASP A 149 -9.33 7.59 11.00
C ASP A 149 -8.57 6.30 10.64
N ILE A 150 -7.92 5.70 11.64
CA ILE A 150 -7.22 4.42 11.50
C ILE A 150 -7.69 3.52 12.64
N ALA A 151 -8.37 2.43 12.28
CA ALA A 151 -8.97 1.54 13.26
C ALA A 151 -8.93 0.08 12.80
N TRP A 152 -9.15 -0.84 13.73
CA TRP A 152 -9.45 -2.23 13.40
C TRP A 152 -10.89 -2.32 12.91
N CYS A 153 -11.10 -2.94 11.74
CA CYS A 153 -12.42 -3.06 11.15
C CYS A 153 -12.95 -4.49 11.15
N SER A 154 -14.27 -4.60 11.35
CA SER A 154 -15.05 -5.82 11.18
C SER A 154 -16.38 -5.46 10.51
N THR A 155 -16.93 -6.37 9.73
CA THR A 155 -18.31 -6.28 9.23
C THR A 155 -19.16 -7.34 9.92
N LYS A 156 -20.36 -6.96 10.36
CA LYS A 156 -21.33 -7.88 10.94
C LYS A 156 -22.08 -8.64 9.85
#